data_AF-A0A5A7N8X9-F1
#
_entry.id   AF-A0A5A7N8X9-F1
#
_cell.length_a   1.000
_cell.length_b   1.000
_cell.length_c   1.000
_cell.angle_alpha   90.00
_cell.angle_beta   90.00
_cell.angle_gamma   90.00
#
_symmetry.space_group_name_H-M   'P 1'
#
loop_
_entity.id
_entity.type
_entity.pdbx_description
1 polymer ?
#
loop_
_entity_poly.entity_id
_entity_poly.type
_entity_poly.pdbx_seq_one_letter_code
_entity_poly.pdbx_strand_id
1 'polypeptide(L)'
;MLAMLGLLYLLVESHGPAGAALAAAAGLILSRGVALIEVYFLSRLWPYSKEMLKPLFVSICLSLILFTAGVLLKNTLAPVQILVLLMLLVLSILAFLRYGLSAPDAKALGRLARFARRGLH
;
A
#
# COMPACT_ATOMS: atom_id res chain seq x y z
N MET A 1 3.90 -5.14 -18.95
CA MET A 1 4.14 -3.79 -19.51
C MET A 1 2.96 -3.28 -20.34
N LEU A 2 2.36 -4.07 -21.23
CA LEU A 2 1.20 -3.64 -22.04
C LEU A 2 0.03 -3.08 -21.20
N ALA A 3 -0.31 -3.73 -20.08
CA ALA A 3 -1.34 -3.24 -19.17
C ALA A 3 -1.03 -1.85 -18.55
N MET A 4 0.24 -1.56 -18.27
CA MET A 4 0.65 -0.25 -17.74
C MET A 4 0.54 0.84 -18.80
N LEU A 5 0.93 0.55 -20.04
CA LEU A 5 0.84 1.50 -21.15
C LEU A 5 -0.62 1.84 -21.50
N GLY A 6 -1.51 0.83 -21.49
CA GLY A 6 -2.95 1.05 -21.68
C GLY A 6 -3.57 1.92 -20.58
N LEU A 7 -3.19 1.69 -19.32
CA LEU A 7 -3.67 2.51 -18.19
C LEU A 7 -3.10 3.93 -18.22
N LEU A 8 -1.84 4.11 -18.60
CA LEU A 8 -1.24 5.43 -18.75
C LEU A 8 -1.99 6.27 -19.79
N TYR A 9 -2.32 5.67 -20.94
CA TYR A 9 -3.07 6.35 -21.98
C TYR A 9 -4.44 6.85 -21.48
N LEU A 10 -5.18 6.02 -20.73
CA LEU A 10 -6.52 6.35 -20.24
C LEU A 10 -6.54 7.30 -19.02
N LEU A 11 -5.62 7.12 -18.07
CA LEU A 11 -5.66 7.83 -16.79
C LEU A 11 -4.87 9.15 -16.80
N VAL A 12 -3.81 9.27 -17.61
CA VAL A 12 -2.99 10.49 -17.63
C VAL A 12 -3.75 11.67 -18.24
N GLU A 13 -4.53 11.43 -19.28
CA GLU A 13 -5.32 12.48 -19.92
C GLU A 13 -6.42 13.04 -18.99
N SER A 14 -7.02 12.18 -18.16
CA SER A 14 -8.13 12.56 -17.27
C SER A 14 -7.69 13.04 -15.88
N HIS A 15 -6.60 12.50 -15.32
CA HIS A 15 -6.18 12.72 -13.93
C HIS A 15 -4.72 13.21 -13.78
N GLY A 16 -4.04 13.52 -14.90
CA GLY A 16 -2.69 14.08 -14.92
C GLY A 16 -1.67 13.25 -14.14
N PRO A 17 -0.83 13.86 -13.28
CA PRO A 17 0.23 13.16 -12.56
C PRO A 17 -0.29 12.12 -11.55
N ALA A 18 -1.47 12.32 -10.97
CA ALA A 18 -2.10 11.33 -10.10
C ALA A 18 -2.54 10.08 -10.90
N GLY A 19 -3.06 10.29 -12.11
CA GLY A 19 -3.38 9.21 -13.05
C GLY A 19 -2.16 8.39 -13.46
N ALA A 20 -1.02 9.05 -13.68
CA ALA A 20 0.24 8.37 -13.99
C ALA A 20 0.71 7.46 -12.84
N ALA A 21 0.64 7.95 -11.60
CA ALA A 21 1.02 7.18 -10.41
C ALA A 21 0.12 5.94 -10.22
N LEU A 22 -1.19 6.09 -10.42
CA LEU A 22 -2.15 4.99 -10.35
C LEU A 22 -1.89 3.94 -11.44
N ALA A 23 -1.67 4.38 -12.69
CA ALA A 23 -1.38 3.49 -13.81
C ALA A 23 -0.09 2.68 -13.57
N ALA A 24 0.96 3.31 -13.03
CA ALA A 24 2.20 2.63 -12.68
C ALA A 24 1.98 1.58 -11.57
N ALA A 25 1.28 1.93 -10.49
CA ALA A 25 0.99 1.02 -9.39
C ALA A 25 0.14 -0.17 -9.86
N ALA A 26 -0.95 0.08 -10.59
CA ALA A 26 -1.83 -0.96 -11.13
C ALA A 26 -1.11 -1.86 -12.14
N GLY A 27 -0.29 -1.29 -13.03
CA GLY A 27 0.52 -2.04 -13.97
C GLY A 27 1.51 -2.98 -13.29
N LEU A 28 2.15 -2.52 -12.21
CA LEU A 28 3.06 -3.33 -11.40
C LEU A 28 2.30 -4.48 -10.73
N ILE A 29 1.14 -4.23 -10.11
CA ILE A 29 0.30 -5.26 -9.49
C ILE A 29 -0.13 -6.30 -10.51
N LEU A 30 -0.64 -5.87 -11.68
CA LEU A 30 -1.10 -6.77 -12.74
C LEU A 30 0.05 -7.66 -13.26
N SER A 31 1.23 -7.09 -13.48
CA SER A 31 2.38 -7.87 -13.94
C SER A 31 2.79 -8.97 -12.95
N ARG A 32 2.71 -8.68 -11.65
CA ARG A 32 2.98 -9.66 -10.59
C ARG A 32 1.85 -10.68 -10.45
N GLY A 33 0.60 -10.26 -10.67
CA GLY A 33 -0.56 -11.14 -10.70
C GLY A 33 -0.47 -12.20 -11.80
N VAL A 34 -0.02 -11.83 -13.01
CA VAL A 34 0.19 -12.80 -14.10
C VAL A 34 1.25 -13.83 -13.74
N ALA A 35 2.41 -13.40 -13.21
CA ALA A 35 3.47 -14.31 -12.78
C ALA A 35 3.00 -15.24 -11.64
N LEU A 36 2.16 -14.75 -10.74
CA LEU A 36 1.57 -15.55 -9.67
C LEU A 36 0.62 -16.63 -10.22
N ILE A 37 -0.23 -16.28 -11.19
CA ILE A 37 -1.12 -17.22 -11.87
C ILE A 37 -0.29 -18.30 -12.59
N GLU A 38 0.77 -17.90 -13.28
CA GLU A 38 1.68 -18.81 -13.97
C GLU A 38 2.35 -19.80 -13.00
N VAL A 39 2.87 -19.31 -11.87
CA VAL A 39 3.43 -20.16 -10.82
C VAL A 39 2.38 -21.12 -10.26
N TYR A 40 1.14 -20.66 -10.04
CA TYR A 40 0.08 -21.53 -9.55
C TYR A 40 -0.21 -22.69 -10.53
N PHE A 41 -0.32 -22.42 -11.83
CA PHE A 41 -0.58 -23.47 -12.82
C PHE A 41 0.61 -24.44 -12.98
N LEU A 42 1.84 -23.93 -12.98
CA LEU A 42 3.05 -24.74 -13.18
C LEU A 42 3.40 -25.58 -11.95
N SER A 43 3.30 -25.01 -10.75
CA SER A 43 3.76 -25.65 -9.51
C SER A 43 2.63 -26.26 -8.67
N ARG A 44 1.37 -25.93 -8.96
CA ARG A 44 0.18 -26.30 -8.15
C ARG A 44 0.28 -25.93 -6.66
N LEU A 45 1.22 -25.04 -6.31
CA LEU A 45 1.40 -24.55 -4.94
C LEU A 45 0.68 -23.21 -4.79
N TRP A 46 -0.06 -23.06 -3.70
CA TRP A 46 -0.65 -21.77 -3.34
C TRP A 46 0.39 -20.93 -2.58
N PRO A 47 0.85 -19.80 -3.14
CA PRO A 47 1.96 -19.03 -2.56
C PRO A 47 1.56 -18.19 -1.34
N TYR A 48 0.25 -17.99 -1.09
CA TYR A 48 -0.23 -17.19 0.02
C TYR A 48 -0.43 -18.02 1.29
N SER A 49 0.20 -17.61 2.39
CA SER A 49 -0.05 -18.16 3.72
C SER A 49 -1.14 -17.35 4.45
N LYS A 50 -1.76 -17.94 5.48
CA LYS A 50 -2.74 -17.25 6.34
C LYS A 50 -2.17 -15.99 7.00
N GLU A 51 -0.85 -15.92 7.17
CA GLU A 51 -0.17 -14.76 7.75
C GLU A 51 -0.26 -13.51 6.88
N MET A 52 -0.52 -13.65 5.57
CA MET A 52 -0.71 -12.52 4.65
C MET A 52 -2.05 -11.80 4.83
N LEU A 53 -3.01 -12.38 5.54
CA LEU A 53 -4.26 -11.69 5.86
C LEU A 53 -4.06 -10.52 6.83
N LYS A 54 -3.07 -10.62 7.71
CA LYS A 54 -2.75 -9.59 8.71
C LYS A 54 -2.31 -8.26 8.07
N PRO A 55 -1.30 -8.21 7.17
CA PRO A 55 -0.93 -6.97 6.51
C PRO A 55 -2.07 -6.44 5.63
N LEU A 56 -2.84 -7.33 4.98
CA LEU A 56 -3.98 -6.92 4.16
C LEU A 56 -5.04 -6.20 5.00
N PHE A 57 -5.48 -6.78 6.12
CA PHE A 57 -6.46 -6.17 7.00
C PHE A 57 -5.98 -4.83 7.57
N VAL A 58 -4.74 -4.76 8.05
CA VAL A 58 -4.18 -3.50 8.59
C VAL A 58 -4.10 -2.43 7.50
N SER A 59 -3.73 -2.79 6.26
CA SER A 59 -3.69 -1.83 5.16
C SER A 59 -5.07 -1.26 4.80
N ILE A 60 -6.12 -2.10 4.82
CA ILE A 60 -7.50 -1.66 4.58
C ILE A 60 -7.95 -0.70 5.68
N CYS A 61 -7.72 -1.05 6.95
CA CYS A 61 -8.07 -0.17 8.08
C CYS A 61 -7.35 1.17 8.01
N LEU A 62 -6.05 1.18 7.71
CA LEU A 62 -5.28 2.42 7.59
C LEU A 62 -5.72 3.26 6.39
N SER A 63 -6.02 2.62 5.26
CA SER A 63 -6.57 3.31 4.09
C SER A 63 -7.90 3.97 4.40
N LEU A 64 -8.78 3.29 5.15
CA LEU A 64 -10.06 3.86 5.57
C LEU A 64 -9.87 5.08 6.49
N ILE A 65 -8.93 5.00 7.44
CA ILE A 65 -8.60 6.14 8.33
C ILE A 65 -8.07 7.34 7.53
N LEU A 66 -7.18 7.10 6.57
CA LEU A 66 -6.66 8.17 5.70
C LEU A 66 -7.75 8.80 4.84
N PHE A 67 -8.66 7.97 4.31
CA PHE A 67 -9.78 8.44 3.51
C PHE A 67 -10.75 9.31 4.33
N THR A 68 -11.16 8.83 5.50
CA THR A 68 -12.08 9.60 6.38
C THR A 68 -11.44 10.90 6.85
N ALA A 69 -10.14 10.89 7.18
CA ALA A 69 -9.41 12.11 7.51
C ALA A 69 -9.38 13.10 6.33
N GLY A 70 -9.16 12.61 5.11
CA GLY A 70 -9.20 13.44 3.90
C GLY A 70 -10.56 14.09 3.66
N VAL A 71 -11.66 13.37 3.89
CA VAL A 71 -13.02 13.90 3.77
C VAL A 71 -13.31 14.96 4.84
N LEU A 72 -12.91 14.71 6.09
CA LEU A 72 -13.12 15.65 7.21
C LEU A 72 -12.33 16.95 7.04
N LEU A 73 -11.13 16.88 6.46
CA LEU A 73 -10.25 18.03 6.26
C LEU A 73 -10.58 18.85 5.01
N LYS A 74 -11.56 18.45 4.20
CA LYS A 74 -11.89 19.10 2.92
C LYS A 74 -12.21 20.59 3.03
N ASN A 75 -12.76 21.03 4.16
CA ASN A 75 -13.15 22.42 4.39
C ASN A 75 -12.08 23.25 5.14
N THR A 76 -10.86 22.72 5.30
CA THR A 76 -9.76 23.41 6.01
C THR A 76 -8.83 24.14 5.04
N LEU A 77 -7.98 25.03 5.56
CA LEU A 77 -6.97 25.71 4.74
C LEU A 77 -6.00 24.68 4.13
N ALA A 78 -5.75 24.79 2.83
CA ALA A 78 -4.86 23.91 2.07
C ALA A 78 -3.50 23.59 2.74
N PRO A 79 -2.72 24.55 3.30
CA PRO A 79 -1.46 24.22 3.96
C PRO A 79 -1.64 23.36 5.21
N VAL A 80 -2.70 23.57 5.98
CA VAL A 80 -3.02 22.76 7.17
C VAL A 80 -3.44 21.36 6.75
N GLN A 81 -4.27 21.25 5.70
CA GLN A 81 -4.68 19.96 5.14
C GLN A 81 -3.47 19.12 4.71
N ILE A 82 -2.52 19.70 3.97
CA ILE A 82 -1.32 19.00 3.51
C ILE A 82 -0.47 18.53 4.70
N LEU A 83 -0.23 19.38 5.70
CA LEU A 83 0.56 19.02 6.88
C LEU A 83 -0.07 17.87 7.66
N VAL A 84 -1.39 17.92 7.89
CA VAL A 84 -2.10 16.88 8.63
C VAL A 84 -2.11 15.55 7.86
N LEU A 85 -2.38 15.59 6.55
CA LEU A 85 -2.35 14.38 5.72
C LEU A 85 -0.94 13.77 5.65
N LEU A 86 0.11 14.59 5.60
CA LEU A 86 1.49 14.12 5.58
C LEU A 86 1.88 13.48 6.92
N MET A 87 1.47 14.08 8.05
CA MET A 87 1.66 13.44 9.36
C MET A 87 0.90 12.10 9.46
N LEU A 88 -0.36 12.07 9.03
CA LEU A 88 -1.16 10.84 9.03
C LEU A 88 -0.57 9.76 8.13
N LEU A 89 0.00 10.13 6.98
CA LEU A 89 0.73 9.21 6.11
C LEU A 89 1.91 8.57 6.85
N VAL A 90 2.76 9.38 7.50
CA VAL A 90 3.90 8.87 8.28
C VAL A 90 3.43 7.96 9.42
N LEU A 91 2.40 8.36 10.16
CA LEU A 91 1.81 7.55 11.22
C LEU A 91 1.23 6.23 10.70
N SER A 92 0.58 6.25 9.53
CA SER A 92 0.05 5.03 8.91
C SER A 92 1.16 4.07 8.51
N ILE A 93 2.29 4.58 7.99
CA ILE A 93 3.46 3.75 7.66
C ILE A 93 4.00 3.10 8.94
N LEU A 94 4.19 3.89 10.01
CA LEU A 94 4.66 3.35 11.30
C LEU A 94 3.69 2.33 11.90
N ALA A 95 2.38 2.60 11.85
CA ALA A 95 1.36 1.68 12.31
C ALA A 95 1.34 0.38 11.48
N PHE A 96 1.52 0.46 10.17
CA PHE A 96 1.63 -0.70 9.29
C PHE A 96 2.87 -1.54 9.61
N LEU A 97 4.03 -0.90 9.80
CA LEU A 97 5.27 -1.60 10.19
C LEU A 97 5.12 -2.29 11.56
N ARG A 98 4.43 -1.63 12.49
CA ARG A 98 4.21 -2.16 13.84
C ARG A 98 3.22 -3.33 13.84
N TYR A 99 2.04 -3.15 13.25
CA TYR A 99 0.91 -4.07 13.38
C TYR A 99 0.62 -4.91 12.14
N GLY A 100 0.99 -4.48 10.94
CA GLY A 100 0.69 -5.16 9.68
C GLY A 100 1.66 -6.28 9.34
N LEU A 101 2.96 -6.10 9.55
CA LEU A 101 3.96 -7.07 9.10
C LEU A 101 3.89 -8.42 9.85
N SER A 102 4.13 -9.51 9.12
CA SER A 102 4.37 -10.82 9.73
C SER A 102 5.71 -10.82 10.52
N ALA A 103 5.91 -11.80 11.39
CA ALA A 103 7.19 -11.96 12.10
C ALA A 103 8.40 -12.14 11.15
N PRO A 104 8.33 -12.97 10.09
CA PRO A 104 9.43 -13.10 9.14
C PRO A 104 9.68 -11.80 8.35
N ASP A 105 8.63 -11.10 7.90
CA ASP A 105 8.79 -9.86 7.13
C ASP A 105 9.40 -8.74 7.98
N ALA A 106 8.99 -8.63 9.25
CA ALA A 106 9.57 -7.68 10.18
C ALA A 106 11.05 -7.97 10.47
N LYS A 107 11.45 -9.25 10.50
CA LYS A 107 12.86 -9.63 10.64
C LYS A 107 13.68 -9.24 9.41
N ALA A 108 13.12 -9.41 8.21
CA ALA A 108 13.74 -9.00 6.95
C ALA A 108 13.95 -7.47 6.85
N LEU A 109 13.01 -6.67 7.37
CA LEU A 109 13.15 -5.20 7.42
C LEU A 109 14.20 -4.68 8.42
N GLY A 110 14.81 -5.56 9.23
CA GLY A 110 15.99 -5.25 10.03
C GLY A 110 15.80 -4.15 11.07
N ARG A 111 16.45 -2.99 10.88
CA ARG A 111 16.46 -1.89 11.87
C ARG A 111 15.16 -1.09 11.90
N LEU A 112 14.49 -0.92 10.76
CA LEU A 112 13.27 -0.13 10.64
C LEU A 112 12.08 -0.78 11.37
N ALA A 113 11.88 -2.09 11.16
CA ALA A 113 10.84 -2.83 11.85
C ALA A 113 11.11 -2.94 13.36
N ARG A 114 12.39 -3.10 13.76
CA ARG A 114 12.76 -3.09 15.19
C ARG A 114 12.44 -1.75 15.84
N PHE A 115 12.75 -0.62 15.19
CA PHE A 115 12.43 0.70 15.70
C PHE A 115 10.91 0.89 15.85
N ALA A 116 10.12 0.55 14.82
CA ALA A 116 8.67 0.67 14.85
C ALA A 116 7.98 -0.26 15.87
N ARG A 117 8.62 -1.37 16.26
CA ARG A 117 8.12 -2.34 17.23
C ARG A 117 8.71 -2.20 18.64
N ARG A 118 9.54 -1.20 18.91
CA ARG A 118 10.04 -0.94 20.26
C ARG A 118 8.86 -0.76 21.23
N GLY A 119 8.82 -1.56 22.29
CA GLY A 119 7.77 -1.53 23.32
C GLY A 119 6.63 -2.54 23.17
N LEU A 120 6.73 -3.53 22.27
CA LEU A 120 5.83 -4.69 22.22
C LEU A 120 6.44 -5.95 22.89
N HIS A 121 7.27 -5.75 23.91
CA HIS A 121 7.90 -6.82 24.69
C HIS A 121 7.07 -7.19 25.91
#